data_AF-A0A5N7SBC3-F1
#
_entry.id   AF-A0A5N7SBC3-F1
#
_cell.length_a   1.000
_cell.length_b   1.000
_cell.length_c   1.000
_cell.angle_alpha   90.00
_cell.angle_beta   90.00
_cell.angle_gamma   90.00
#
_symmetry.space_group_name_H-M   'P 1'
#
loop_
_entity.id
_entity.type
_entity.pdbx_description
1 polymer ?
#
loop_
_entity_poly.entity_id
_entity_poly.type
_entity_poly.pdbx_seq_one_letter_code
_entity_poly.pdbx_strand_id
1 'polypeptide(L)'
;MYRITMIALLLGLSGAASARPEKTAIQMDGQAPVAEQVRRVEKALDDGEYSEISADDRAQVQQALARITQRMGDHRTLQELPPQVQAEVFNDQERINTVLVRAHEDSRQICQHTRTTGSNMPKSRCLTVAERRRIEEKGKALLNDQRTFNNFNPATNH
;
A
#
# COMPACT_ATOMS: atom_id res chain seq x y z
N MET A 1 47.54 -2.25 -47.70
CA MET A 1 46.88 -3.43 -48.30
C MET A 1 45.89 -4.01 -47.30
N TYR A 2 44.64 -4.14 -47.74
CA TYR A 2 43.45 -4.54 -46.97
C TYR A 2 43.63 -5.86 -46.20
N ARG A 3 43.15 -5.89 -44.94
CA ARG A 3 42.38 -7.05 -44.41
C ARG A 3 41.25 -6.55 -43.51
N ILE A 4 40.14 -6.25 -44.17
CA ILE A 4 38.79 -6.29 -43.59
C ILE A 4 38.46 -7.75 -43.32
N THR A 5 37.97 -8.08 -42.12
CA THR A 5 36.92 -9.09 -41.86
C THR A 5 36.56 -9.02 -40.37
N MET A 6 35.42 -8.40 -40.06
CA MET A 6 34.23 -9.12 -39.57
C MET A 6 34.35 -9.63 -38.12
N ILE A 7 34.04 -8.74 -37.15
CA ILE A 7 33.34 -9.17 -35.94
C ILE A 7 32.05 -8.36 -35.89
N ALA A 8 31.05 -8.90 -36.59
CA ALA A 8 29.69 -8.44 -36.57
C ALA A 8 29.02 -8.86 -35.24
N LEU A 9 28.39 -7.88 -34.62
CA LEU A 9 27.00 -7.97 -34.16
C LEU A 9 26.66 -9.09 -33.15
N LEU A 10 26.81 -8.79 -31.86
CA LEU A 10 26.01 -9.38 -30.77
C LEU A 10 25.58 -8.29 -29.77
N LEU A 11 24.86 -7.29 -30.27
CA LEU A 11 24.10 -6.32 -29.48
C LEU A 11 22.61 -6.66 -29.63
N GLY A 12 22.12 -7.52 -28.75
CA GLY A 12 20.71 -7.90 -28.61
C GLY A 12 20.64 -8.95 -27.50
N LEU A 13 19.97 -8.75 -26.38
CA LEU A 13 18.61 -8.27 -26.24
C LEU A 13 18.50 -7.67 -24.81
N SER A 14 18.62 -6.35 -24.67
CA SER A 14 18.24 -5.70 -23.42
C SER A 14 16.72 -5.67 -23.36
N GLY A 15 16.12 -6.71 -22.78
CA GLY A 15 14.69 -6.73 -22.50
C GLY A 15 14.36 -5.51 -21.66
N ALA A 16 13.60 -4.58 -22.23
CA ALA A 16 13.05 -3.46 -21.48
C ALA A 16 12.11 -4.06 -20.43
N ALA A 17 12.56 -4.12 -19.18
CA ALA A 17 11.69 -4.36 -18.04
C ALA A 17 10.75 -3.15 -17.96
N SER A 18 9.59 -3.27 -18.59
CA SER A 18 8.52 -2.29 -18.45
C SER A 18 8.06 -2.35 -16.99
N ALA A 19 8.42 -1.33 -16.22
CA ALA A 19 7.88 -1.14 -14.89
C ALA A 19 6.36 -0.99 -15.05
N ARG A 20 5.58 -1.87 -14.40
CA ARG A 20 4.14 -1.68 -14.32
C ARG A 20 3.91 -0.32 -13.63
N PRO A 21 3.02 0.53 -14.17
CA PRO A 21 2.72 1.80 -13.52
C PRO A 21 2.31 1.50 -12.08
N GLU A 22 2.95 2.21 -11.15
CA GLU A 22 2.60 2.13 -9.74
C GLU A 22 1.14 2.58 -9.61
N LYS A 23 0.28 1.65 -9.18
CA LYS A 23 -1.11 2.00 -8.85
C LYS A 23 -1.05 3.01 -7.71
N THR A 24 -1.65 4.17 -7.88
CA THR A 24 -1.78 5.18 -6.83
C THR A 24 -3.02 4.90 -5.99
N ALA A 25 -3.01 5.35 -4.73
CA ALA A 25 -4.21 5.30 -3.89
C ALA A 25 -5.41 5.97 -4.60
N ILE A 26 -6.58 5.35 -4.49
CA ILE A 26 -7.83 5.97 -4.95
C ILE A 26 -8.10 7.22 -4.12
N GLN A 27 -8.43 8.30 -4.81
CA GLN A 27 -8.85 9.54 -4.20
C GLN A 27 -10.28 9.89 -4.64
N MET A 28 -11.05 10.39 -3.70
CA MET A 28 -12.29 11.09 -3.97
C MET A 28 -11.99 12.55 -4.24
N ASP A 29 -12.63 13.11 -5.27
CA ASP A 29 -12.51 14.50 -5.68
C ASP A 29 -13.88 15.21 -5.69
N GLY A 30 -13.85 16.53 -5.82
CA GLY A 30 -15.07 17.35 -5.84
C GLY A 30 -15.75 17.46 -7.21
N GLN A 31 -15.16 16.91 -8.27
CA GLN A 31 -15.52 17.22 -9.66
C GLN A 31 -16.31 16.08 -10.32
N ALA A 32 -15.96 14.83 -9.99
CA ALA A 32 -16.61 13.66 -10.54
C ALA A 32 -17.95 13.35 -9.83
N PRO A 33 -18.89 12.65 -10.49
CA PRO A 33 -20.13 12.23 -9.87
C PRO A 33 -19.89 11.40 -8.61
N VAL A 34 -20.43 11.82 -7.47
CA VAL A 34 -20.09 11.24 -6.17
C VAL A 34 -20.45 9.76 -6.09
N ALA A 35 -21.60 9.37 -6.66
CA ALA A 35 -22.04 7.97 -6.70
C ALA A 35 -21.05 7.06 -7.44
N GLU A 36 -20.38 7.55 -8.48
CA GLU A 36 -19.34 6.77 -9.17
C GLU A 36 -18.09 6.61 -8.32
N GLN A 37 -17.72 7.65 -7.57
CA GLN A 37 -16.58 7.62 -6.66
C GLN A 37 -16.82 6.64 -5.51
N VAL A 38 -18.00 6.67 -4.90
CA VAL A 38 -18.41 5.74 -3.83
C VAL A 38 -18.26 4.29 -4.28
N ARG A 39 -18.85 3.93 -5.43
CA ARG A 39 -18.75 2.58 -5.98
C ARG A 39 -17.31 2.15 -6.26
N ARG A 40 -16.47 3.07 -6.72
CA ARG A 40 -15.05 2.80 -6.97
C ARG A 40 -14.29 2.50 -5.68
N VAL A 41 -14.55 3.26 -4.62
CA VAL A 41 -13.93 3.00 -3.30
C VAL A 41 -14.40 1.67 -2.74
N GLU A 42 -15.71 1.40 -2.73
CA GLU A 42 -16.28 0.12 -2.26
C GLU A 42 -15.68 -1.07 -3.00
N LYS A 43 -15.65 -1.00 -4.33
CA LYS A 43 -15.05 -2.06 -5.15
C LYS A 43 -13.59 -2.30 -4.81
N ALA A 44 -12.80 -1.25 -4.61
CA ALA A 44 -11.38 -1.42 -4.31
C ALA A 44 -11.12 -1.98 -2.91
N LEU A 45 -12.00 -1.66 -1.95
CA LEU A 45 -11.98 -2.28 -0.63
C LEU A 45 -12.27 -3.79 -0.68
N ASP A 46 -13.09 -4.23 -1.64
CA ASP A 46 -13.48 -5.63 -1.83
C ASP A 46 -12.48 -6.41 -2.69
N ASP A 47 -11.88 -5.78 -3.71
CA ASP A 47 -10.93 -6.40 -4.65
C ASP A 47 -9.57 -6.74 -4.00
N GLY A 48 -9.35 -6.38 -2.72
CA GLY A 48 -8.13 -6.67 -1.97
C GLY A 48 -6.96 -5.72 -2.27
N GLU A 49 -7.21 -4.58 -2.93
CA GLU A 49 -6.19 -3.55 -3.21
C GLU A 49 -5.61 -2.93 -1.93
N TYR A 50 -6.40 -2.95 -0.86
CA TYR A 50 -6.05 -2.48 0.48
C TYR A 50 -5.94 -3.67 1.45
N SER A 51 -5.07 -4.63 1.17
CA SER A 51 -4.93 -5.87 1.95
C SER A 51 -4.53 -5.64 3.41
N GLU A 52 -3.88 -4.52 3.73
CA GLU A 52 -3.40 -4.16 5.06
C GLU A 52 -4.30 -3.16 5.79
N ILE A 53 -5.47 -2.80 5.23
CA ILE A 53 -6.42 -1.92 5.93
C ILE A 53 -6.96 -2.60 7.20
N SER A 54 -6.97 -1.88 8.31
CA SER A 54 -7.54 -2.38 9.56
C SER A 54 -9.07 -2.48 9.47
N ALA A 55 -9.68 -3.30 10.35
CA ALA A 55 -11.14 -3.39 10.43
C ALA A 55 -11.78 -2.05 10.83
N ASP A 56 -11.15 -1.32 11.74
CA ASP A 56 -11.61 -0.02 12.21
C ASP A 56 -11.52 1.04 11.10
N ASP A 57 -10.42 1.08 10.37
CA ASP A 57 -10.25 2.00 9.22
C ASP A 57 -11.26 1.68 8.11
N ARG A 58 -11.49 0.39 7.83
CA ARG A 58 -12.52 -0.04 6.87
C ARG A 58 -13.91 0.42 7.30
N ALA A 59 -14.27 0.24 8.57
CA ALA A 59 -15.54 0.72 9.12
C ALA A 59 -15.65 2.25 9.03
N GLN A 60 -14.57 2.98 9.33
CA GLN A 60 -14.53 4.43 9.22
C GLN A 60 -14.78 4.92 7.79
N VAL A 61 -14.17 4.27 6.78
CA VAL A 61 -14.42 4.58 5.37
C VAL A 61 -15.86 4.29 4.99
N GLN A 62 -16.38 3.11 5.33
CA GLN A 62 -17.78 2.74 5.03
C GLN A 62 -18.79 3.71 5.65
N GLN A 63 -18.58 4.11 6.90
CA GLN A 63 -19.43 5.10 7.56
C GLN A 63 -19.35 6.47 6.90
N ALA A 64 -18.17 6.91 6.46
CA ALA A 64 -18.01 8.17 5.74
C ALA A 64 -18.70 8.13 4.37
N LEU A 65 -18.58 7.03 3.62
CA LEU A 65 -19.29 6.82 2.35
C LEU A 65 -20.81 6.85 2.53
N ALA A 66 -21.33 6.23 3.60
CA ALA A 66 -22.75 6.27 3.93
C ALA A 66 -23.23 7.70 4.22
N ARG A 67 -22.48 8.49 5.02
CA ARG A 67 -22.81 9.89 5.29
C ARG A 67 -22.77 10.75 4.03
N ILE A 68 -21.78 10.56 3.17
CA ILE A 68 -21.68 11.25 1.88
C ILE A 68 -22.91 10.94 1.04
N THR A 69 -23.25 9.66 0.87
CA THR A 69 -24.39 9.23 0.07
C THR A 69 -25.71 9.82 0.60
N GLN A 70 -25.89 9.82 1.92
CA GLN A 70 -27.06 10.43 2.56
C GLN A 70 -27.15 11.94 2.29
N ARG A 71 -26.03 12.68 2.38
CA ARG A 71 -26.00 14.13 2.15
C ARG A 71 -26.18 14.51 0.69
N MET A 72 -25.67 13.69 -0.23
CA MET A 72 -25.83 13.90 -1.66
C MET A 72 -27.30 13.73 -2.08
N GLY A 73 -28.04 12.77 -1.51
CA GLY A 73 -29.42 12.52 -1.91
C GLY A 73 -29.50 12.27 -3.42
N ASP A 74 -30.33 13.06 -4.11
CA ASP A 74 -30.49 13.00 -5.58
C ASP A 74 -29.47 13.86 -6.36
N HIS A 75 -28.62 14.62 -5.66
CA HIS A 75 -27.61 15.47 -6.29
C HIS A 75 -26.48 14.63 -6.89
N ARG A 76 -25.98 15.04 -8.06
CA ARG A 76 -24.94 14.30 -8.77
C ARG A 76 -23.53 14.75 -8.39
N THR A 77 -23.35 16.06 -8.22
CA THR A 77 -22.05 16.69 -7.99
C THR A 77 -22.06 17.55 -6.72
N LEU A 78 -20.88 17.79 -6.13
CA LEU A 78 -20.80 18.57 -4.89
C LEU A 78 -21.32 19.99 -5.09
N GLN A 79 -21.15 20.58 -6.27
CA GLN A 79 -21.51 21.97 -6.54
C GLN A 79 -23.02 22.23 -6.47
N GLU A 80 -23.84 21.16 -6.56
CA GLU A 80 -25.30 21.25 -6.44
C GLU A 80 -25.78 21.37 -4.99
N LEU A 81 -24.92 21.07 -4.01
CA LEU A 81 -25.24 21.12 -2.60
C LEU A 81 -25.15 22.54 -2.02
N PRO A 82 -25.86 22.85 -0.92
CA PRO A 82 -25.63 24.08 -0.17
C PRO A 82 -24.18 24.16 0.37
N PRO A 83 -23.56 25.35 0.47
CA PRO A 83 -22.15 25.50 0.85
C PRO A 83 -21.77 24.81 2.17
N GLN A 84 -22.66 24.81 3.17
CA GLN A 84 -22.42 24.12 4.43
C GLN A 84 -22.34 22.59 4.24
N VAL A 85 -23.25 22.01 3.45
CA VAL A 85 -23.27 20.57 3.16
C VAL A 85 -22.07 20.18 2.29
N GLN A 86 -21.65 21.05 1.37
CA GLN A 86 -20.42 20.85 0.58
C GLN A 86 -19.21 20.68 1.48
N ALA A 87 -19.02 21.58 2.46
CA ALA A 87 -17.91 21.49 3.40
C ALA A 87 -17.94 20.19 4.22
N GLU A 88 -19.13 19.74 4.62
CA GLU A 88 -19.28 18.47 5.34
C GLU A 88 -18.93 17.24 4.47
N VAL A 89 -19.36 17.21 3.21
CA VAL A 89 -18.99 16.15 2.26
C VAL A 89 -17.49 16.17 1.98
N PHE A 90 -16.90 17.35 1.78
CA PHE A 90 -15.46 17.51 1.59
C PHE A 90 -14.65 16.96 2.77
N ASN A 91 -15.07 17.25 4.01
CA ASN A 91 -14.43 16.72 5.21
C ASN A 91 -14.48 15.18 5.27
N ASP A 92 -15.58 14.57 4.83
CA ASP A 92 -15.69 13.12 4.77
C ASP A 92 -14.86 12.52 3.62
N GLN A 93 -14.76 13.21 2.47
CA GLN A 93 -13.84 12.83 1.38
C GLN A 93 -12.38 12.85 1.85
N GLU A 94 -11.95 13.91 2.54
CA GLU A 94 -10.57 14.02 3.07
C GLU A 94 -10.27 12.93 4.09
N ARG A 95 -11.25 12.59 4.94
CA ARG A 95 -11.12 11.47 5.88
C ARG A 95 -10.92 10.15 5.14
N ILE A 96 -11.70 9.89 4.10
CA ILE A 96 -11.57 8.68 3.28
C ILE A 96 -10.20 8.66 2.59
N ASN A 97 -9.83 9.75 1.92
CA ASN A 97 -8.56 9.89 1.20
C ASN A 97 -7.37 9.64 2.13
N THR A 98 -7.38 10.21 3.33
CA THR A 98 -6.31 10.01 4.32
C THR A 98 -6.16 8.54 4.71
N VAL A 99 -7.27 7.84 4.96
CA VAL A 99 -7.25 6.41 5.32
C VAL A 99 -6.77 5.57 4.14
N LEU A 100 -7.30 5.81 2.94
CA LEU A 100 -6.93 5.04 1.75
C LEU A 100 -5.47 5.26 1.36
N VAL A 101 -4.92 6.47 1.50
CA VAL A 101 -3.49 6.72 1.24
C VAL A 101 -2.62 5.89 2.18
N ARG A 102 -2.89 5.90 3.49
CA ARG A 102 -2.13 5.10 4.46
C ARG A 102 -2.25 3.60 4.19
N ALA A 103 -3.47 3.12 3.99
CA ALA A 103 -3.73 1.71 3.70
C ALA A 103 -3.06 1.26 2.40
N HIS A 104 -3.00 2.13 1.39
CA HIS A 104 -2.30 1.87 0.14
C HIS A 104 -0.79 1.74 0.40
N GLU A 105 -0.17 2.69 1.10
CA GLU A 105 1.26 2.67 1.41
C GLU A 105 1.67 1.38 2.14
N ASP A 106 0.84 0.95 3.09
CA ASP A 106 1.05 -0.27 3.87
C ASP A 106 0.86 -1.54 3.04
N SER A 107 -0.11 -1.55 2.13
CA SER A 107 -0.45 -2.70 1.27
C SER A 107 0.51 -2.90 0.10
N ARG A 108 1.36 -1.91 -0.22
CA ARG A 108 2.35 -2.03 -1.31
C ARG A 108 3.28 -3.20 -1.09
N GLN A 109 3.46 -4.00 -2.12
CA GLN A 109 4.36 -5.16 -2.09
C GLN A 109 5.80 -4.78 -2.44
N ILE A 110 6.73 -5.34 -1.68
CA ILE A 110 8.17 -5.21 -1.91
C ILE A 110 8.73 -6.62 -2.05
N CYS A 111 9.26 -6.91 -3.24
CA CYS A 111 9.88 -8.18 -3.56
C CYS A 111 11.39 -8.05 -3.49
N GLN A 112 12.02 -8.88 -2.65
CA GLN A 112 13.47 -8.98 -2.56
C GLN A 112 13.91 -10.40 -2.93
N HIS A 113 14.99 -10.50 -3.72
CA HIS A 113 15.67 -11.77 -3.94
C HIS A 113 16.58 -12.06 -2.75
N THR A 114 16.27 -13.14 -2.02
CA THR A 114 17.08 -13.56 -0.87
C THR A 114 17.50 -15.01 -0.99
N ARG A 115 18.68 -15.34 -0.47
CA ARG A 115 19.14 -16.73 -0.35
C ARG A 115 18.57 -17.30 0.94
N THR A 116 17.97 -18.49 0.87
CA THR A 116 17.49 -19.19 2.07
C THR A 116 18.68 -19.84 2.77
N THR A 117 18.70 -19.85 4.11
CA THR A 117 19.73 -20.56 4.87
C THR A 117 19.82 -22.02 4.43
N GLY A 118 21.05 -22.51 4.21
CA GLY A 118 21.29 -23.86 3.70
C GLY A 118 21.11 -24.04 2.18
N SER A 119 20.79 -23.00 1.41
CA SER A 119 20.75 -23.07 -0.06
C SER A 119 21.39 -21.85 -0.71
N ASN A 120 22.21 -22.08 -1.74
CA ASN A 120 22.75 -21.01 -2.57
C ASN A 120 21.79 -20.52 -3.65
N MET A 121 20.63 -21.16 -3.82
CA MET A 121 19.63 -20.74 -4.81
C MET A 121 18.86 -19.51 -4.30
N PRO A 122 18.92 -18.35 -4.97
CA PRO A 122 18.11 -17.19 -4.61
C PRO A 122 16.62 -17.46 -4.88
N LYS A 123 15.76 -17.04 -3.96
CA LYS A 123 14.29 -17.08 -4.12
C LYS A 123 13.73 -15.68 -3.93
N SER A 124 12.70 -15.34 -4.70
CA SER A 124 11.94 -14.09 -4.51
C SER A 124 11.04 -14.23 -3.27
N ARG A 125 11.12 -13.25 -2.37
CA ARG A 125 10.21 -13.09 -1.24
C ARG A 125 9.52 -11.75 -1.39
N CYS A 126 8.20 -11.76 -1.57
CA CYS A 126 7.38 -10.56 -1.63
C CYS A 126 6.60 -10.42 -0.33
N LEU A 127 6.70 -9.25 0.29
CA LEU A 127 5.99 -8.90 1.52
C LEU A 127 5.35 -7.53 1.35
N THR A 128 4.25 -7.27 2.04
CA THR A 128 3.72 -5.90 2.14
C THR A 128 4.64 -5.04 3.00
N VAL A 129 4.55 -3.72 2.85
CA VAL A 129 5.32 -2.78 3.69
C VAL A 129 4.99 -2.99 5.17
N ALA A 130 3.71 -3.14 5.50
CA ALA A 130 3.25 -3.40 6.86
C ALA A 130 3.75 -4.75 7.40
N GLU A 131 3.68 -5.84 6.62
CA GLU A 131 4.19 -7.14 7.08
C GLU A 131 5.69 -7.10 7.34
N ARG A 132 6.47 -6.45 6.46
CA ARG A 132 7.90 -6.28 6.69
C ARG A 132 8.18 -5.52 7.98
N ARG A 133 7.45 -4.41 8.25
CA ARG A 133 7.56 -3.67 9.50
C ARG A 133 7.26 -4.56 10.72
N ARG A 134 6.19 -5.37 10.66
CA ARG A 134 5.83 -6.32 11.71
C ARG A 134 6.93 -7.35 11.97
N ILE A 135 7.57 -7.87 10.92
CA ILE A 135 8.70 -8.81 11.05
C ILE A 135 9.89 -8.13 11.74
N GLU A 136 10.23 -6.91 11.34
CA GLU A 136 11.34 -6.14 11.94
C GLU A 136 11.10 -5.83 13.42
N GLU A 137 9.88 -5.40 13.77
CA GLU A 137 9.50 -5.08 15.15
C GLU A 137 9.53 -6.33 16.04
N LYS A 138 8.98 -7.45 15.56
CA LYS A 138 9.08 -8.75 16.27
C LYS A 138 10.54 -9.16 16.50
N GLY A 139 11.40 -8.98 15.49
CA GLY A 139 12.84 -9.23 15.63
C GLY A 139 13.49 -8.37 16.71
N LYS A 140 13.20 -7.06 16.72
CA LYS A 140 13.70 -6.13 17.75
C LYS A 140 13.21 -6.49 19.16
N ALA A 141 11.95 -6.89 19.28
CA ALA A 141 11.36 -7.30 20.57
C ALA A 141 12.08 -8.53 21.13
N LEU A 142 12.32 -9.57 20.32
CA LEU A 142 13.04 -10.77 20.73
C LEU A 142 14.48 -10.47 21.20
N LEU A 143 15.20 -9.60 20.48
CA LEU A 143 16.56 -9.19 20.87
C LEU A 143 16.56 -8.41 22.20
N ASN A 144 15.57 -7.55 22.42
CA ASN A 144 15.44 -6.79 23.66
C ASN A 144 15.05 -7.68 24.85
N ASP A 145 14.15 -8.65 24.64
CA ASP A 145 13.76 -9.63 25.66
C ASP A 145 14.97 -10.46 26.11
N GLN A 146 15.77 -10.98 25.15
CA GLN A 146 16.98 -11.72 25.46
C GLN A 146 18.01 -10.89 26.25
N ARG A 147 18.20 -9.61 25.91
CA ARG A 147 19.07 -8.70 26.67
C ARG A 147 18.56 -8.48 28.09
N THR A 148 17.25 -8.31 28.23
CA THR A 148 16.60 -8.09 29.52
C THR A 148 16.76 -9.31 30.42
N PHE A 149 16.53 -10.52 29.89
CA PHE A 149 16.79 -11.78 30.60
C PHE A 149 18.26 -11.91 31.04
N ASN A 150 19.22 -11.65 30.13
CA ASN A 150 20.64 -11.71 30.46
C ASN A 150 21.07 -10.70 31.54
N ASN A 151 20.41 -9.54 31.62
CA ASN A 151 20.67 -8.55 32.66
C ASN A 151 20.10 -8.97 34.02
N PHE A 152 18.99 -9.72 34.06
CA PHE A 152 18.38 -10.22 35.31
C PHE A 152 18.98 -11.54 35.80
N ASN A 153 19.60 -12.30 34.90
CA ASN A 153 20.39 -13.48 35.23
C ASN A 153 21.81 -13.29 34.71
N PRO A 154 22.61 -12.37 35.31
CA PRO A 154 24.03 -12.28 34.97
C PRO A 154 24.58 -13.67 35.27
N ALA A 155 25.08 -14.35 34.24
CA ALA A 155 25.63 -15.69 34.36
C ALA A 155 26.42 -15.78 35.67
N THR A 156 25.94 -16.61 36.60
CA THR A 156 26.71 -17.05 37.75
C THR A 156 27.85 -17.88 37.18
N ASN A 157 28.89 -17.18 36.72
CA ASN A 157 30.14 -17.76 36.29
C ASN A 157 30.77 -18.37 37.56
N HIS A 158 30.59 -19.67 37.73
CA HIS A 158 31.41 -20.52 38.58
C HIS A 158 32.25 -21.44 37.69
#